data_AF-A0A7S1YWE4-F1
#
_entry.id   AF-A0A7S1YWE4-F1
#
_cell.length_a   1.000
_cell.length_b   1.000
_cell.length_c   1.000
_cell.angle_alpha   90.00
_cell.angle_beta   90.00
_cell.angle_gamma   90.00
#
_symmetry.space_group_name_H-M   'P 1'
#
loop_
_entity.id
_entity.type
_entity.pdbx_description
1 polymer ?
#
loop_
_entity_poly.entity_id
_entity_poly.type
_entity_poly.pdbx_seq_one_letter_code
_entity_poly.pdbx_strand_id
1 'polypeptide(L)'
;MPKNNAIAKGEPLDLEACGLSSVQSLAGEDAGHSQRKRAQQIQIQQWCAQQISEKCLQQEMDAKEQDIYNQYVVAEDEMRAEMDCAEAHRQAELTKSIEIENLELARQAQLKAKECAALNKKLNEIEVNQSQRSHFLSEDTNFAKSASSPHRYRPDHFKGFSKDQIQAIYNENDRVIEEKGKNLALKRQEEEEWSLYQGSVVQKLEEIEIERQKFICEQNRLQAAEIEQQRKELKAKQARMQKERFGSIGEGFFQGFGTSCR
;
A
#
# COMPACT_ATOMS: atom_id res chain seq x y z
N MET A 1 108.71 -129.98 33.68
CA MET A 1 107.66 -129.89 34.71
C MET A 1 108.29 -129.63 36.08
N PRO A 2 108.41 -128.38 36.54
CA PRO A 2 108.35 -128.06 37.95
C PRO A 2 106.91 -127.67 38.31
N LYS A 3 106.32 -128.39 39.26
CA LYS A 3 105.02 -128.12 39.87
C LYS A 3 105.27 -127.39 41.20
N ASN A 4 105.18 -126.07 41.22
CA ASN A 4 104.76 -125.22 42.35
C ASN A 4 105.23 -123.79 42.13
N ASN A 5 104.37 -122.96 41.55
CA ASN A 5 104.45 -121.50 41.65
C ASN A 5 103.56 -121.05 42.82
N ALA A 6 103.88 -121.48 44.04
CA ALA A 6 103.23 -120.95 45.23
C ALA A 6 103.93 -119.64 45.59
N ILE A 7 103.23 -118.51 45.40
CA ILE A 7 103.71 -117.16 45.75
C ILE A 7 103.89 -117.09 47.28
N ALA A 8 104.96 -116.46 47.74
CA ALA A 8 105.28 -116.32 49.15
C ALA A 8 104.21 -115.50 49.90
N LYS A 9 103.83 -115.95 51.10
CA LYS A 9 102.89 -115.22 51.98
C LYS A 9 103.47 -113.84 52.31
N GLY A 10 102.92 -112.78 51.72
CA GLY A 10 103.18 -111.38 52.11
C GLY A 10 103.63 -110.45 50.98
N GLU A 11 103.78 -110.91 49.74
CA GLU A 11 104.06 -110.00 48.62
C GLU A 11 102.79 -109.18 48.27
N PRO A 12 102.91 -107.85 48.06
CA PRO A 12 101.78 -107.02 47.67
C PRO A 12 101.23 -107.52 46.33
N LEU A 13 99.93 -107.84 46.32
CA LEU A 13 99.21 -108.28 45.14
C LEU A 13 99.29 -107.19 44.06
N ASP A 14 99.85 -107.53 42.90
CA ASP A 14 99.82 -106.67 41.72
C ASP A 14 98.42 -106.73 41.09
N LEU A 15 97.61 -105.70 41.39
CA LEU A 15 96.20 -105.62 41.00
C LEU A 15 96.01 -105.51 39.47
N GLU A 16 97.04 -105.09 38.71
CA GLU A 16 97.02 -105.00 37.24
C GLU A 16 97.20 -106.37 36.57
N ALA A 17 97.88 -107.32 37.23
CA ALA A 17 98.12 -108.68 36.73
C ALA A 17 96.97 -109.66 37.02
N CYS A 18 95.97 -109.23 37.80
CA CYS A 18 94.84 -110.05 38.24
C CYS A 18 93.71 -110.06 37.19
N GLY A 19 93.40 -111.23 36.61
CA GLY A 19 92.32 -111.38 35.63
C GLY A 19 90.91 -111.22 36.22
N LEU A 20 89.92 -110.94 35.35
CA LEU A 20 88.50 -110.67 35.70
C LEU A 20 87.85 -111.73 36.61
N SER A 21 88.31 -112.99 36.55
CA SER A 21 87.80 -114.11 37.35
C SER A 21 88.33 -114.16 38.79
N SER A 22 89.38 -113.41 39.12
CA SER A 22 90.01 -113.41 40.44
C SER A 22 89.26 -112.58 41.49
N VAL A 23 88.34 -111.70 41.04
CA VAL A 23 87.54 -110.78 41.87
C VAL A 23 88.40 -109.87 42.78
N GLN A 24 89.71 -109.76 42.53
CA GLN A 24 90.63 -108.93 43.33
C GLN A 24 90.63 -107.45 42.91
N SER A 25 90.18 -107.16 41.69
CA SER A 25 90.01 -105.80 41.17
C SER A 25 88.59 -105.66 40.63
N LEU A 26 87.81 -104.76 41.24
CA LEU A 26 86.43 -104.49 40.86
C LEU A 26 86.37 -103.15 40.12
N ALA A 27 85.91 -103.15 38.87
CA ALA A 27 85.82 -101.92 38.06
C ALA A 27 84.93 -100.80 38.67
N GLY A 28 84.11 -101.12 39.67
CA GLY A 28 83.31 -100.15 40.42
C GLY A 28 84.08 -99.44 41.55
N GLU A 29 85.20 -99.98 42.03
CA GLU A 29 86.08 -99.32 43.00
C GLU A 29 86.97 -98.32 42.27
N ASP A 30 86.39 -97.16 41.98
CA ASP A 30 87.10 -96.05 41.34
C ASP A 30 88.17 -95.46 42.25
N ALA A 31 89.42 -95.94 42.13
CA ALA A 31 90.57 -95.41 42.87
C ALA A 31 90.84 -93.90 42.57
N GLY A 32 90.37 -93.39 41.42
CA GLY A 32 90.49 -92.00 40.99
C GLY A 32 89.31 -91.10 41.39
N HIS A 33 88.36 -91.58 42.19
CA HIS A 33 87.11 -90.88 42.48
C HIS A 33 87.30 -89.46 42.99
N SER A 34 88.24 -89.25 43.91
CA SER A 34 88.54 -87.93 44.49
C SER A 34 89.07 -86.95 43.44
N GLN A 35 89.93 -87.41 42.53
CA GLN A 35 90.50 -86.62 41.43
C GLN A 35 89.43 -86.28 40.40
N ARG A 36 88.58 -87.24 40.02
CA ARG A 36 87.43 -87.05 39.12
C ARG A 36 86.44 -86.03 39.68
N LYS A 37 86.06 -86.17 40.95
CA LYS A 37 85.16 -85.24 41.65
C LYS A 37 85.73 -83.83 41.69
N ARG A 38 87.03 -83.69 41.97
CA ARG A 38 87.71 -82.38 41.93
C ARG A 38 87.72 -81.77 40.53
N ALA A 39 88.00 -82.57 39.50
CA ALA A 39 87.96 -82.11 38.10
C ALA A 39 86.55 -81.67 37.68
N GLN A 40 85.51 -82.42 38.06
CA GLN A 40 84.11 -82.06 37.83
C GLN A 40 83.71 -80.78 38.56
N GLN A 41 84.13 -80.60 39.82
CA GLN A 41 83.89 -79.37 40.56
C GLN A 41 84.54 -78.14 39.91
N ILE A 42 85.78 -78.29 39.42
CA ILE A 42 86.48 -77.24 38.67
C ILE A 42 85.74 -76.92 37.36
N GLN A 43 85.30 -77.94 36.61
CA GLN A 43 84.50 -77.73 35.39
C GLN A 43 83.19 -77.00 35.67
N ILE A 44 82.45 -77.40 36.71
CA ILE A 44 81.20 -76.74 37.09
C ILE A 44 81.47 -75.30 37.51
N GLN A 45 82.52 -75.06 38.30
CA GLN A 45 82.91 -73.70 38.69
C GLN A 45 83.24 -72.83 37.47
N GLN A 46 84.00 -73.38 36.50
CA GLN A 46 84.33 -72.69 35.25
C GLN A 46 83.09 -72.39 34.41
N TRP A 47 82.19 -73.36 34.23
CA TRP A 47 80.94 -73.15 33.50
C TRP A 47 80.02 -72.15 34.17
N CYS A 48 79.87 -72.22 35.49
CA CYS A 48 79.08 -71.23 36.23
C CYS A 48 79.70 -69.83 36.12
N ALA A 49 81.01 -69.70 36.23
CA ALA A 49 81.69 -68.42 36.07
C ALA A 49 81.50 -67.85 34.65
N GLN A 50 81.61 -68.69 33.62
CA GLN A 50 81.36 -68.29 32.24
C GLN A 50 79.90 -67.86 32.03
N GLN A 51 78.93 -68.63 32.50
CA GLN A 51 77.51 -68.28 32.38
C GLN A 51 77.15 -67.00 33.13
N ILE A 52 77.75 -66.76 34.31
CA ILE A 52 77.56 -65.52 35.06
C ILE A 52 78.14 -64.34 34.27
N SER A 53 79.34 -64.48 33.71
CA SER A 53 79.97 -63.44 32.89
C SER A 53 79.16 -63.13 31.63
N GLU A 54 78.69 -64.15 30.91
CA GLU A 54 77.86 -63.98 29.72
C GLU A 54 76.53 -63.29 30.05
N LYS A 55 75.86 -63.70 31.13
CA LYS A 55 74.63 -63.05 31.60
C LYS A 55 74.85 -61.59 32.00
N CYS A 56 75.94 -61.30 32.71
CA CYS A 56 76.26 -59.94 33.12
C CYS A 56 76.49 -59.05 31.89
N LEU A 57 77.24 -59.55 30.91
CA LEU A 57 77.50 -58.82 29.67
C LEU A 57 76.22 -58.61 28.85
N GLN A 58 75.34 -59.61 28.78
CA GLN A 58 74.03 -59.47 28.12
C GLN A 58 73.17 -58.42 28.82
N GLN A 59 73.09 -58.45 30.15
CA GLN A 59 72.35 -57.44 30.92
C GLN A 59 72.88 -56.02 30.70
N GLU A 60 74.21 -55.86 30.62
CA GLU A 60 74.81 -54.56 30.29
C GLU A 60 74.49 -54.10 28.86
N MET A 61 74.43 -55.02 27.90
CA MET A 61 74.05 -54.70 26.52
C MET A 61 72.57 -54.28 26.44
N ASP A 62 71.69 -55.07 27.06
CA ASP A 62 70.25 -54.79 27.12
C ASP A 62 69.97 -53.45 27.81
N ALA A 63 70.68 -53.15 28.91
CA ALA A 63 70.56 -51.87 29.61
C ALA A 63 70.98 -50.68 28.73
N LYS A 64 72.09 -50.81 27.98
CA LYS A 64 72.54 -49.77 27.04
C LYS A 64 71.55 -49.56 25.89
N GLU A 65 70.99 -50.64 25.35
CA GLU A 65 69.97 -50.56 24.30
C GLU A 65 68.71 -49.86 24.82
N GLN A 66 68.27 -50.21 26.03
CA GLN A 66 67.15 -49.56 26.68
C GLN A 66 67.41 -48.07 26.93
N ASP A 67 68.61 -47.70 27.37
CA ASP A 67 68.98 -46.29 27.58
C ASP A 67 68.95 -45.49 26.26
N ILE A 68 69.45 -46.06 25.17
CA ILE A 68 69.40 -45.45 23.84
C ILE A 68 67.94 -45.29 23.39
N TYR A 69 67.12 -46.33 23.57
CA TYR A 69 65.71 -46.27 23.23
C TYR A 69 64.96 -45.20 24.05
N ASN A 70 65.21 -45.12 25.36
CA ASN A 70 64.63 -44.11 26.23
C ASN A 70 65.01 -42.68 25.77
N GLN A 71 66.27 -42.46 25.38
CA GLN A 71 66.72 -41.17 24.84
C GLN A 71 65.99 -40.82 23.53
N TYR A 72 65.79 -41.81 22.66
CA TYR A 72 65.03 -41.62 21.42
C TYR A 72 63.57 -41.21 21.70
N VAL A 73 62.90 -41.89 22.63
CA VAL A 73 61.51 -41.57 23.00
C VAL A 73 61.39 -40.16 23.57
N VAL A 74 62.32 -39.77 24.45
CA VAL A 74 62.34 -38.40 25.00
C VAL A 74 62.52 -37.35 23.89
N ALA A 75 63.44 -37.58 22.96
CA ALA A 75 63.64 -36.68 21.82
C ALA A 75 62.40 -36.60 20.90
N GLU A 76 61.70 -37.73 20.71
CA GLU A 76 60.45 -37.74 19.96
C GLU A 76 59.34 -36.93 20.65
N ASP A 77 59.19 -37.07 21.96
CA ASP A 77 58.21 -36.33 22.73
C ASP A 77 58.52 -34.83 22.79
N GLU A 78 59.80 -34.44 22.87
CA GLU A 78 60.24 -33.04 22.76
C GLU A 78 59.85 -32.45 21.39
N MET A 79 60.14 -33.17 20.29
CA MET A 79 59.76 -32.73 18.95
C MET A 79 58.23 -32.60 18.78
N ARG A 80 57.46 -33.53 19.34
CA ARG A 80 55.99 -33.44 19.34
C ARG A 80 55.50 -32.22 20.10
N ALA A 81 56.03 -31.98 21.29
CA ALA A 81 55.64 -30.82 22.10
C ALA A 81 55.95 -29.49 21.39
N GLU A 82 57.09 -29.39 20.70
CA GLU A 82 57.43 -28.23 19.89
C GLU A 82 56.47 -28.02 18.71
N MET A 83 56.13 -29.09 17.99
CA MET A 83 55.16 -29.03 16.89
C MET A 83 53.77 -28.60 17.37
N ASP A 84 53.28 -29.18 18.46
CA ASP A 84 51.98 -28.85 19.04
C ASP A 84 51.93 -27.38 19.50
N CYS A 85 53.01 -26.88 20.13
CA CYS A 85 53.10 -25.48 20.52
C CYS A 85 53.11 -24.55 19.31
N ALA A 86 53.86 -24.89 18.26
CA ALA A 86 53.90 -24.11 17.03
C ALA A 86 52.55 -24.09 16.29
N GLU A 87 51.83 -25.22 16.28
CA GLU A 87 50.48 -25.31 15.71
C GLU A 87 49.48 -24.48 16.51
N ALA A 88 49.47 -24.59 17.83
CA ALA A 88 48.62 -23.81 18.71
C ALA A 88 48.84 -22.30 18.52
N HIS A 89 50.10 -21.86 18.40
CA HIS A 89 50.44 -20.48 18.10
C HIS A 89 49.90 -20.02 16.74
N ARG A 90 50.13 -20.81 15.68
CA ARG A 90 49.64 -20.50 14.33
C ARG A 90 48.11 -20.39 14.30
N GLN A 91 47.43 -21.28 15.00
CA GLN A 91 45.97 -21.30 15.04
C GLN A 91 45.41 -20.11 15.83
N ALA A 92 46.07 -19.70 16.91
CA ALA A 92 45.73 -18.48 17.64
C ALA A 92 45.91 -17.23 16.77
N GLU A 93 47.00 -17.12 16.02
CA GLU A 93 47.24 -16.01 15.08
C GLU A 93 46.19 -15.95 13.97
N LEU A 94 45.88 -17.10 13.35
CA LEU A 94 44.84 -17.19 12.32
C LEU A 94 43.47 -16.77 12.87
N THR A 95 43.10 -17.29 14.05
CA THR A 95 41.83 -16.95 14.70
C THR A 95 41.73 -15.46 14.97
N LYS A 96 42.80 -14.85 15.48
CA LYS A 96 42.86 -13.40 15.72
C LYS A 96 42.76 -12.60 14.42
N SER A 97 43.41 -13.05 13.34
CA SER A 97 43.31 -12.42 12.02
C SER A 97 41.88 -12.44 11.49
N ILE A 98 41.20 -13.59 11.58
CA ILE A 98 39.80 -13.75 11.17
C ILE A 98 38.88 -12.88 12.03
N GLU A 99 39.12 -12.78 13.34
CA GLU A 99 38.35 -11.92 14.23
C GLU A 99 38.43 -10.45 13.81
N ILE A 100 39.63 -9.96 13.51
CA ILE A 100 39.86 -8.59 13.05
C ILE A 100 39.14 -8.34 11.73
N GLU A 101 39.26 -9.25 10.76
CA GLU A 101 38.58 -9.15 9.46
C GLU A 101 37.05 -9.13 9.62
N ASN A 102 36.50 -10.01 10.45
CA ASN A 102 35.07 -10.06 10.72
C ASN A 102 34.57 -8.77 11.39
N LEU A 103 35.34 -8.20 12.31
CA LEU A 103 35.01 -6.92 12.94
C LEU A 103 35.00 -5.78 11.92
N GLU A 104 35.97 -5.76 11.00
CA GLU A 104 36.04 -4.76 9.95
C GLU A 104 34.88 -4.89 8.95
N LEU A 105 34.56 -6.12 8.52
CA LEU A 105 33.41 -6.42 7.67
C LEU A 105 32.09 -6.00 8.34
N ALA A 106 31.92 -6.30 9.63
CA ALA A 106 30.75 -5.87 10.39
C ALA A 106 30.63 -4.34 10.45
N ARG A 107 31.75 -3.64 10.66
CA ARG A 107 31.79 -2.16 10.66
C ARG A 107 31.40 -1.59 9.29
N GLN A 108 31.95 -2.14 8.22
CA GLN A 108 31.62 -1.72 6.85
C GLN A 108 30.14 -1.98 6.53
N ALA A 109 29.59 -3.12 6.92
CA ALA A 109 28.19 -3.46 6.74
C ALA A 109 27.27 -2.47 7.49
N GLN A 110 27.61 -2.11 8.74
CA GLN A 110 26.86 -1.11 9.51
C GLN A 110 26.91 0.28 8.85
N LEU A 111 28.08 0.69 8.33
CA LEU A 111 28.22 1.97 7.65
C LEU A 111 27.35 2.01 6.39
N LYS A 112 27.43 0.99 5.54
CA LYS A 112 26.58 0.86 4.34
C LYS A 112 25.09 0.86 4.70
N ALA A 113 24.69 0.14 5.75
CA ALA A 113 23.30 0.12 6.19
C ALA A 113 22.82 1.52 6.62
N LYS A 114 23.65 2.28 7.34
CA LYS A 114 23.34 3.67 7.72
C LYS A 114 23.24 4.60 6.50
N GLU A 115 24.13 4.46 5.53
CA GLU A 115 24.10 5.21 4.29
C GLU A 115 22.84 4.92 3.48
N CYS A 116 22.49 3.64 3.30
CA CYS A 116 21.26 3.21 2.63
C CYS A 116 20.02 3.74 3.37
N ALA A 117 19.99 3.66 4.70
CA ALA A 117 18.88 4.20 5.48
C ALA A 117 18.75 5.73 5.34
N ALA A 118 19.87 6.45 5.35
CA ALA A 118 19.88 7.90 5.13
C ALA A 118 19.42 8.28 3.72
N LEU A 119 19.85 7.52 2.70
CA LEU A 119 19.41 7.71 1.32
C LEU A 119 17.92 7.45 1.17
N ASN A 120 17.41 6.34 1.71
CA ASN A 120 15.98 6.01 1.70
C ASN A 120 15.16 7.09 2.39
N LYS A 121 15.63 7.62 3.54
CA LYS A 121 14.95 8.73 4.21
C LYS A 121 14.86 9.96 3.32
N LYS A 122 15.95 10.35 2.64
CA LYS A 122 15.96 11.48 1.71
C LYS A 122 15.01 11.25 0.52
N LEU A 123 15.02 10.04 -0.05
CA LEU A 123 14.12 9.69 -1.15
C LEU A 123 12.65 9.75 -0.72
N ASN A 124 12.32 9.22 0.46
CA ASN A 124 10.98 9.31 1.01
C ASN A 124 10.56 10.76 1.26
N GLU A 125 11.45 11.61 1.79
CA GLU A 125 11.18 13.04 1.96
C GLU A 125 10.91 13.73 0.61
N ILE A 126 11.68 13.41 -0.43
CA ILE A 126 11.47 13.93 -1.78
C ILE A 126 10.12 13.46 -2.32
N GLU A 127 9.80 12.17 -2.19
CA GLU A 127 8.53 11.59 -2.64
C GLU A 127 7.35 12.27 -1.95
N VAL A 128 7.37 12.37 -0.62
CA VAL A 128 6.31 13.04 0.16
C VAL A 128 6.12 14.48 -0.30
N ASN A 129 7.21 15.24 -0.49
CA ASN A 129 7.14 16.62 -0.96
C ASN A 129 6.57 16.71 -2.38
N GLN A 130 6.94 15.79 -3.28
CA GLN A 130 6.42 15.74 -4.65
C GLN A 130 4.93 15.37 -4.67
N SER A 131 4.54 14.37 -3.88
CA SER A 131 3.13 13.97 -3.75
C SER A 131 2.30 15.12 -3.20
N GLN A 132 2.74 15.81 -2.15
CA GLN A 132 2.03 16.97 -1.60
C GLN A 132 1.88 18.11 -2.60
N ARG A 133 2.86 18.32 -3.49
CA ARG A 133 2.82 19.33 -4.57
C ARG A 133 2.12 18.82 -5.83
N SER A 134 1.71 17.56 -5.86
CA SER A 134 1.00 16.97 -7.00
C SER A 134 -0.33 17.68 -7.18
N HIS A 135 -0.63 18.04 -8.42
CA HIS A 135 -1.86 18.75 -8.79
C HIS A 135 -3.11 17.90 -8.52
N PHE A 136 -2.93 16.58 -8.41
CA PHE A 136 -3.99 15.66 -8.03
C PHE A 136 -4.41 15.86 -6.57
N LEU A 137 -3.44 15.93 -5.64
CA LEU A 137 -3.71 16.10 -4.20
C LEU A 137 -4.02 17.55 -3.81
N SER A 138 -3.41 18.54 -4.47
CA SER A 138 -3.71 19.96 -4.22
C SER A 138 -5.00 20.44 -4.89
N GLU A 139 -5.63 19.58 -5.68
CA GLU A 139 -6.84 19.86 -6.46
C GLU A 139 -6.77 21.16 -7.28
N ASP A 140 -5.61 21.47 -7.85
CA ASP A 140 -5.41 22.74 -8.56
C ASP A 140 -6.37 22.92 -9.76
N THR A 141 -7.29 23.86 -9.62
CA THR A 141 -8.27 24.24 -10.64
C THR A 141 -7.65 24.87 -11.90
N ASN A 142 -6.40 25.34 -11.85
CA ASN A 142 -5.73 25.87 -13.03
C ASN A 142 -5.47 24.79 -14.08
N PHE A 143 -5.30 23.54 -13.65
CA PHE A 143 -5.11 22.40 -14.56
C PHE A 143 -6.35 22.10 -15.42
N ALA A 144 -7.53 22.60 -15.00
CA ALA A 144 -8.76 22.50 -15.76
C ALA A 144 -8.78 23.42 -16.98
N LYS A 145 -7.89 24.41 -17.10
CA LYS A 145 -7.86 25.35 -18.23
C LYS A 145 -7.26 24.66 -19.47
N SER A 146 -7.90 24.86 -20.63
CA SER A 146 -7.39 24.33 -21.89
C SER A 146 -6.12 25.07 -22.31
N ALA A 147 -5.10 24.32 -22.73
CA ALA A 147 -3.86 24.91 -23.26
C ALA A 147 -4.11 25.72 -24.55
N SER A 148 -5.07 25.28 -25.36
CA SER A 148 -5.42 25.95 -26.62
C SER A 148 -6.24 27.23 -26.45
N SER A 149 -6.90 27.39 -25.30
CA SER A 149 -7.84 28.49 -25.12
C SER A 149 -8.10 28.83 -23.65
N PRO A 150 -7.76 30.05 -23.20
CA PRO A 150 -7.90 30.44 -21.79
C PRO A 150 -9.34 30.42 -21.24
N HIS A 151 -10.33 30.58 -22.11
CA HIS A 151 -11.75 30.64 -21.75
C HIS A 151 -12.45 29.28 -21.80
N ARG A 152 -11.77 28.22 -22.26
CA ARG A 152 -12.33 26.87 -22.35
C ARG A 152 -11.76 25.98 -21.26
N TYR A 153 -12.65 25.27 -20.57
CA TYR A 153 -12.25 24.22 -19.64
C TYR A 153 -12.07 22.89 -20.36
N ARG A 154 -11.11 22.10 -19.87
CA ARG A 154 -10.94 20.71 -20.27
C ARG A 154 -12.06 19.88 -19.63
N PRO A 155 -12.80 19.06 -20.41
CA PRO A 155 -13.92 18.28 -19.87
C PRO A 155 -13.54 17.27 -18.78
N ASP A 156 -12.32 16.72 -18.86
CA ASP A 156 -11.81 15.68 -17.97
C ASP A 156 -11.38 16.19 -16.58
N HIS A 157 -11.01 17.47 -16.47
CA HIS A 157 -10.50 18.08 -15.23
C HIS A 157 -11.39 19.21 -14.69
N PHE A 158 -12.61 19.34 -15.20
CA PHE A 158 -13.54 20.37 -14.72
C PHE A 158 -14.06 20.04 -13.31
N LYS A 159 -13.73 20.89 -12.34
CA LYS A 159 -14.10 20.73 -10.92
C LYS A 159 -15.09 21.81 -10.42
N GLY A 160 -15.81 22.45 -11.34
CA GLY A 160 -16.75 23.53 -11.03
C GLY A 160 -16.18 24.93 -11.28
N PHE A 161 -16.98 25.95 -10.96
CA PHE A 161 -16.64 27.35 -11.15
C PHE A 161 -15.78 27.91 -10.01
N SER A 162 -14.99 28.95 -10.31
CA SER A 162 -14.26 29.66 -9.25
C SER A 162 -15.23 30.38 -8.31
N LYS A 163 -14.78 30.65 -7.08
CA LYS A 163 -15.57 31.42 -6.11
C LYS A 163 -15.98 32.79 -6.66
N ASP A 164 -15.10 33.45 -7.42
CA ASP A 164 -15.37 34.74 -8.03
C ASP A 164 -16.46 34.65 -9.12
N GLN A 165 -16.45 33.57 -9.91
CA GLN A 165 -17.47 33.31 -10.92
C GLN A 165 -18.83 33.04 -10.27
N ILE A 166 -18.85 32.24 -9.20
CA ILE A 166 -20.05 31.98 -8.42
C ILE A 166 -20.60 33.29 -7.82
N GLN A 167 -19.73 34.13 -7.27
CA GLN A 167 -20.12 35.43 -6.74
C GLN A 167 -20.70 36.36 -7.82
N ALA A 168 -20.11 36.37 -9.01
CA ALA A 168 -20.64 37.16 -10.13
C ALA A 168 -22.04 36.70 -10.54
N ILE A 169 -22.31 35.38 -10.54
CA ILE A 169 -23.64 34.84 -10.81
C ILE A 169 -24.65 35.30 -9.75
N TYR A 170 -24.28 35.27 -8.45
CA TYR A 170 -25.16 35.77 -7.40
C TYR A 170 -25.48 37.25 -7.57
N ASN A 171 -24.45 38.07 -7.82
CA ASN A 171 -24.65 39.50 -8.05
C ASN A 171 -25.56 39.78 -9.26
N GLU A 172 -25.46 38.98 -10.32
CA GLU A 172 -26.31 39.12 -11.50
C GLU A 172 -27.75 38.66 -11.23
N ASN A 173 -27.93 37.59 -10.46
CA ASN A 173 -29.26 37.16 -10.03
C ASN A 173 -29.96 38.24 -9.21
N ASP A 174 -29.24 38.91 -8.30
CA ASP A 174 -29.77 40.01 -7.51
C ASP A 174 -30.23 41.18 -8.40
N ARG A 175 -29.43 41.53 -9.42
CA ARG A 175 -29.80 42.54 -10.42
C ARG A 175 -31.06 42.17 -11.20
N VAL A 176 -31.18 40.91 -11.62
CA VAL A 176 -32.37 40.42 -12.33
C VAL A 176 -33.62 40.49 -11.43
N ILE A 177 -33.48 40.21 -10.13
CA ILE A 177 -34.59 40.34 -9.17
C ILE A 177 -35.00 41.81 -9.03
N GLU A 178 -34.04 42.73 -8.90
CA GLU A 178 -34.33 44.17 -8.83
C GLU A 178 -35.02 44.68 -10.09
N GLU A 179 -34.53 44.29 -11.28
CA GLU A 179 -35.13 44.69 -12.55
C GLU A 179 -36.56 44.16 -12.70
N LYS A 180 -36.81 42.91 -12.33
CA LYS A 180 -38.17 42.35 -12.29
C LYS A 180 -39.08 43.13 -11.36
N GLY A 181 -38.58 43.53 -10.19
CA GLY A 181 -39.32 44.38 -9.25
C GLY A 181 -39.72 45.73 -9.86
N LYS A 182 -38.77 46.39 -10.56
CA LYS A 182 -39.03 47.65 -11.27
C LYS A 182 -40.04 47.49 -12.39
N ASN A 183 -39.90 46.45 -13.22
CA ASN A 183 -40.82 46.17 -14.32
C ASN A 183 -42.24 45.85 -13.82
N LEU A 184 -42.37 45.16 -12.69
CA LEU A 184 -43.67 44.89 -12.07
C LEU A 184 -44.33 46.20 -11.56
N ALA A 185 -43.54 47.08 -10.93
CA ALA A 185 -44.03 48.38 -10.48
C ALA A 185 -44.49 49.27 -11.65
N LEU A 186 -43.72 49.30 -12.75
CA LEU A 186 -44.08 50.05 -13.95
C LEU A 186 -45.37 49.52 -14.58
N LYS A 187 -45.50 48.20 -14.74
CA LYS A 187 -46.73 47.59 -15.26
C LYS A 187 -47.96 47.90 -14.40
N ARG A 188 -47.79 47.90 -13.07
CA ARG A 188 -48.87 48.27 -12.16
C ARG A 188 -49.29 49.73 -12.36
N GLN A 189 -48.33 50.64 -12.54
CA GLN A 189 -48.62 52.04 -12.84
C GLN A 189 -49.35 52.20 -14.18
N GLU A 190 -48.90 51.51 -15.24
CA GLU A 190 -49.56 51.52 -16.54
C GLU A 190 -51.01 50.98 -16.46
N GLU A 191 -51.24 49.93 -15.68
CA GLU A 191 -52.57 49.37 -15.45
C GLU A 191 -53.48 50.34 -14.67
N GLU A 192 -52.95 51.04 -13.67
CA GLU A 192 -53.66 52.10 -12.94
C GLU A 192 -54.03 53.26 -13.88
N GLU A 193 -53.08 53.74 -14.69
CA GLU A 193 -53.30 54.80 -15.68
C GLU A 193 -54.33 54.39 -16.74
N TRP A 194 -54.27 53.14 -17.22
CA TRP A 194 -55.24 52.58 -18.15
C TRP A 194 -56.63 52.48 -17.51
N SER A 195 -56.73 52.05 -16.25
CA SER A 195 -57.99 51.96 -15.51
C SER A 195 -58.65 53.34 -15.35
N LEU A 196 -57.86 54.37 -15.00
CA LEU A 196 -58.32 55.76 -14.92
C LEU A 196 -58.81 56.27 -16.28
N TYR A 197 -58.05 55.99 -17.35
CA TYR A 197 -58.44 56.36 -18.70
C TYR A 197 -59.77 55.69 -19.11
N GLN A 198 -59.90 54.38 -18.90
CA GLN A 198 -61.13 53.63 -19.16
C GLN A 198 -62.31 54.20 -18.38
N GLY A 199 -62.13 54.50 -17.09
CA GLY A 199 -63.16 55.16 -16.28
C GLY A 199 -63.61 56.50 -16.87
N SER A 200 -62.68 57.34 -17.32
CA SER A 200 -63.00 58.62 -17.96
C SER A 200 -63.74 58.47 -19.29
N VAL A 201 -63.40 57.44 -20.08
CA VAL A 201 -64.09 57.14 -21.35
C VAL A 201 -65.51 56.67 -21.09
N VAL A 202 -65.72 55.79 -20.11
CA VAL A 202 -67.06 55.33 -19.72
C VAL A 202 -67.94 56.48 -19.26
N GLN A 203 -67.42 57.39 -18.42
CA GLN A 203 -68.16 58.59 -17.98
C GLN A 203 -68.58 59.46 -19.17
N LYS A 204 -67.67 59.74 -20.10
CA LYS A 204 -67.99 60.52 -21.31
C LYS A 204 -69.04 59.83 -22.19
N LEU A 205 -68.98 58.51 -22.34
CA LEU A 205 -69.97 57.76 -23.09
C LEU A 205 -71.35 57.81 -22.42
N GLU A 206 -71.40 57.74 -21.09
CA GLU A 206 -72.63 57.89 -20.32
C GLU A 206 -73.22 59.30 -20.47
N GLU A 207 -72.39 60.36 -20.42
CA GLU A 207 -72.82 61.73 -20.70
C GLU A 207 -73.45 61.88 -22.09
N ILE A 208 -72.79 61.35 -23.12
CA ILE A 208 -73.29 61.37 -24.51
C ILE A 208 -74.62 60.62 -24.62
N GLU A 209 -74.76 59.45 -23.97
CA GLU A 209 -76.00 58.68 -24.01
C GLU A 209 -77.14 59.39 -23.28
N ILE A 210 -76.87 60.04 -22.14
CA ILE A 210 -77.85 60.89 -21.43
C ILE A 210 -78.30 62.06 -22.30
N GLU A 211 -77.36 62.76 -22.96
CA GLU A 211 -77.70 63.87 -23.88
C GLU A 211 -78.54 63.40 -25.05
N ARG A 212 -78.18 62.26 -25.64
CA ARG A 212 -78.96 61.62 -26.72
C ARG A 212 -80.37 61.27 -26.26
N GLN A 213 -80.53 60.68 -25.08
CA GLN A 213 -81.84 60.37 -24.51
C GLN A 213 -82.66 61.63 -24.25
N LYS A 214 -82.07 62.69 -23.69
CA LYS A 214 -82.73 63.99 -23.51
C LYS A 214 -83.19 64.58 -24.84
N PHE A 215 -82.34 64.55 -25.86
CA PHE A 215 -82.69 65.02 -27.20
C PHE A 215 -83.86 64.24 -27.80
N ILE A 216 -83.85 62.90 -27.71
CA ILE A 216 -84.95 62.05 -28.16
C ILE A 216 -86.25 62.36 -27.39
N CYS A 217 -86.18 62.53 -26.07
CA CYS A 217 -87.34 62.89 -25.25
C CYS A 217 -87.93 64.27 -25.63
N GLU A 218 -87.09 65.28 -25.86
CA GLU A 218 -87.55 66.60 -26.31
C GLU A 218 -88.16 66.55 -27.72
N GLN A 219 -87.53 65.83 -28.66
CA GLN A 219 -88.10 65.62 -30.00
C GLN A 219 -89.47 64.92 -29.92
N ASN A 220 -89.58 63.86 -29.12
CA ASN A 220 -90.84 63.16 -28.88
C ASN A 220 -91.89 64.09 -28.24
N ARG A 221 -91.49 64.97 -27.32
CA ARG A 221 -92.38 65.96 -26.69
C ARG A 221 -92.88 67.01 -27.68
N LEU A 222 -92.00 67.55 -28.53
CA LEU A 222 -92.36 68.50 -29.59
C LEU A 222 -93.30 67.84 -30.60
N GLN A 223 -92.98 66.62 -31.05
CA GLN A 223 -93.82 65.85 -31.95
C GLN A 223 -95.20 65.56 -31.34
N ALA A 224 -95.26 65.21 -30.05
CA ALA A 224 -96.53 65.03 -29.35
C ALA A 224 -97.37 66.32 -29.27
N ALA A 225 -96.73 67.47 -29.03
CA ALA A 225 -97.40 68.76 -29.01
C ALA A 225 -97.94 69.17 -30.39
N GLU A 226 -97.18 68.91 -31.45
CA GLU A 226 -97.59 69.15 -32.83
C GLU A 226 -98.76 68.25 -33.23
N ILE A 227 -98.72 66.95 -32.90
CA ILE A 227 -99.84 66.03 -33.09
C ILE A 227 -101.10 66.52 -32.36
N GLU A 228 -100.95 67.06 -31.14
CA GLU A 228 -102.09 67.60 -30.38
C GLU A 228 -102.66 68.89 -30.99
N GLN A 229 -101.82 69.79 -31.53
CA GLN A 229 -102.29 70.93 -32.31
C GLN A 229 -103.04 70.48 -33.57
N GLN A 230 -102.47 69.55 -34.33
CA GLN A 230 -103.10 68.98 -35.52
C GLN A 230 -104.46 68.34 -35.18
N ARG A 231 -104.58 67.64 -34.04
CA ARG A 231 -105.86 67.11 -33.53
C ARG A 231 -106.87 68.23 -33.27
N LYS A 232 -106.47 69.32 -32.62
CA LYS A 232 -107.35 70.48 -32.35
C LYS A 232 -107.79 71.17 -33.64
N GLU A 233 -106.88 71.40 -34.58
CA GLU A 233 -107.18 71.98 -35.88
C GLU A 233 -108.12 71.11 -36.70
N LEU A 234 -107.88 69.79 -36.73
CA LEU A 234 -108.76 68.84 -37.41
C LEU A 234 -110.15 68.85 -36.80
N LYS A 235 -110.27 68.87 -35.47
CA LYS A 235 -111.55 68.96 -34.75
C LYS A 235 -112.27 70.28 -35.04
N ALA A 236 -111.55 71.40 -35.11
CA ALA A 236 -112.10 72.70 -35.47
C ALA A 236 -112.58 72.73 -36.94
N LYS A 237 -111.79 72.18 -37.88
CA LYS A 237 -112.21 72.02 -39.29
C LYS A 237 -113.44 71.12 -39.41
N GLN A 238 -113.49 70.00 -38.69
CA GLN A 238 -114.67 69.13 -38.67
C GLN A 238 -115.90 69.84 -38.10
N ALA A 239 -115.75 70.66 -37.05
CA ALA A 239 -116.85 71.46 -36.49
C ALA A 239 -117.34 72.53 -37.47
N ARG A 240 -116.43 73.18 -38.21
CA ARG A 240 -116.77 74.15 -39.28
C ARG A 240 -117.51 73.45 -40.42
N MET A 241 -117.00 72.30 -40.86
CA MET A 241 -117.62 71.48 -41.91
C MET A 241 -119.00 70.96 -41.49
N GLN A 242 -119.20 70.61 -40.21
CA GLN A 242 -120.51 70.26 -39.65
C GLN A 242 -121.49 71.46 -39.65
N LYS A 243 -121.02 72.67 -39.33
CA LYS A 243 -121.83 73.91 -39.42
C LYS A 243 -122.21 74.27 -40.86
N GLU A 244 -121.28 74.11 -41.80
CA GLU A 244 -121.49 74.36 -43.23
C GLU A 244 -122.26 73.22 -43.93
N ARG A 245 -122.57 72.12 -43.22
CA ARG A 245 -123.24 70.93 -43.77
C ARG A 245 -124.70 71.18 -44.18
N PHE A 246 -125.32 72.23 -43.66
CA PHE A 246 -126.65 72.68 -44.08
C PHE A 246 -126.54 74.04 -44.76
N GLY A 247 -126.12 74.05 -46.03
CA GLY A 247 -126.20 75.21 -46.90
C GLY A 247 -127.66 75.53 -47.27
N SER A 248 -128.02 76.81 -47.24
CA SER A 248 -129.30 77.32 -47.74
C SER A 248 -129.35 77.23 -49.27
N ILE A 249 -130.44 76.68 -49.81
CA ILE A 249 -130.70 76.63 -51.26
C ILE A 249 -130.88 78.07 -51.77
N GLY A 250 -129.95 78.53 -52.62
CA GLY A 250 -129.97 79.88 -53.18
C GLY A 250 -131.10 80.08 -54.19
N GLU A 251 -131.74 81.26 -54.13
CA GLU A 251 -132.92 81.69 -54.91
C GLU A 251 -132.74 81.62 -56.45
N GLY A 252 -131.52 81.43 -56.96
CA GLY A 252 -131.26 81.22 -58.38
C GLY A 252 -131.72 79.87 -58.94
N PHE A 253 -132.07 78.89 -58.11
CA PHE A 253 -132.60 77.59 -58.56
C PHE A 253 -133.99 77.72 -59.21
N PHE A 254 -134.82 78.66 -58.75
CA PHE A 254 -136.19 78.83 -59.23
C PHE A 254 -136.34 79.85 -60.39
N GLN A 255 -135.31 80.64 -60.70
CA GLN A 255 -135.35 81.63 -61.79
C GLN A 255 -135.25 81.03 -63.21
N GLY A 256 -134.97 79.73 -63.34
CA GLY A 256 -134.96 79.01 -64.62
C GLY A 256 -136.34 78.54 -65.12
N PHE A 257 -137.42 78.74 -64.36
CA PHE A 257 -138.76 78.31 -64.74
C PHE A 257 -139.61 79.49 -65.27
N GLY A 258 -140.09 79.40 -66.52
CA GLY A 258 -141.26 80.15 -66.99
C GLY A 258 -141.05 81.53 -67.64
N THR A 259 -139.83 81.93 -68.03
CA THR A 259 -139.59 83.23 -68.69
C THR A 259 -139.70 83.23 -70.23
N SER A 260 -140.23 82.14 -70.80
CA SER A 260 -140.64 82.07 -72.21
C SER A 260 -142.17 82.08 -72.29
N CYS A 261 -142.75 83.18 -72.77
CA CYS A 261 -144.16 83.27 -73.11
C CYS A 261 -144.42 82.74 -74.51
N ARG A 262 -145.41 81.86 -74.58
CA ARG A 262 -146.34 81.69 -75.70
C ARG A 262 -147.66 82.29 -75.26
#